data_AF-A0A0S4LGR3-F1
#
_entry.id   AF-A0A0S4LGR3-F1
#
_cell.length_a   1.000
_cell.length_b   1.000
_cell.length_c   1.000
_cell.angle_alpha   90.00
_cell.angle_beta   90.00
_cell.angle_gamma   90.00
#
_symmetry.space_group_name_H-M   'P 1'
#
loop_
_entity.id
_entity.type
_entity.pdbx_description
1 polymer ?
#
loop_
_entity_poly.entity_id
_entity_poly.type
_entity_poly.pdbx_seq_one_letter_code
_entity_poly.pdbx_strand_id
1 'polypeptide(L)'
;MKDVTKGLTISPSALPTPFQQELRQLSPNHLLELVTRLCLFRAERWGRRALFYEKHRDYFPRLSSSRFVSRCRLLEARYRALAQLVFLIPADEHLVPVHAVGVRQR
;
A
#
# COMPACT_ATOMS: atom_id res chain seq x y z
N MET A 1 46.52 36.85 10.98
CA MET A 1 46.31 35.95 12.14
C MET A 1 44.93 36.23 12.71
N LYS A 2 44.16 35.15 12.88
CA LYS A 2 42.90 35.00 13.62
C LYS A 2 41.63 35.55 12.97
N ASP A 3 40.48 34.87 12.93
CA ASP A 3 40.05 33.47 12.92
C ASP A 3 38.54 33.58 12.66
N VAL A 4 38.02 33.06 11.54
CA VAL A 4 36.58 33.08 11.26
C VAL A 4 36.11 31.67 10.92
N THR A 5 36.12 30.80 11.92
CA THR A 5 35.34 29.56 11.92
C THR A 5 33.89 29.91 12.21
N LYS A 6 33.08 30.00 11.14
CA LYS A 6 31.62 30.06 11.24
C LYS A 6 31.12 28.71 11.76
N GLY A 7 30.96 28.61 13.08
CA GLY A 7 30.26 27.51 13.72
C GLY A 7 28.79 27.55 13.32
N LEU A 8 28.40 26.65 12.43
CA LEU A 8 27.00 26.37 12.11
C LEU A 8 26.45 25.50 13.26
N THR A 9 26.01 26.15 14.34
CA THR A 9 25.34 25.49 15.45
C THR A 9 23.92 25.14 15.02
N ILE A 10 23.74 23.93 14.49
CA ILE A 10 22.40 23.40 14.19
C ILE A 10 21.79 22.99 15.54
N SER A 11 20.99 23.88 16.12
CA SER A 11 20.18 23.57 17.30
C SER A 11 19.24 22.39 16.95
N PRO A 12 19.33 21.24 17.64
CA PRO A 12 18.28 20.24 17.53
C PRO A 12 17.06 20.79 18.27
N SER A 13 16.02 21.12 17.50
CA SER A 13 14.69 21.35 18.06
C SER A 13 14.22 20.05 18.70
N ALA A 14 14.44 19.93 20.00
CA ALA A 14 13.94 18.85 20.82
C ALA A 14 12.44 19.06 21.04
N LEU A 15 11.61 18.52 20.15
CA LEU A 15 10.20 18.29 20.44
C LEU A 15 10.09 17.00 21.27
N PRO A 16 9.58 17.06 22.52
CA PRO A 16 9.23 15.85 23.24
C PRO A 16 7.89 15.37 22.68
N THR A 17 7.91 14.29 21.89
CA THR A 17 6.68 13.52 21.65
C THR A 17 6.86 12.14 22.28
N PRO A 18 5.97 11.74 23.21
CA PRO A 18 6.07 10.45 23.85
C PRO A 18 5.76 9.39 22.81
N PHE A 19 6.78 8.73 22.29
CA PHE A 19 6.64 7.41 21.69
C PHE A 19 6.43 6.38 22.81
N GLN A 20 5.39 6.57 23.62
CA GLN A 20 4.66 5.43 24.16
C GLN A 20 3.70 4.99 23.07
N GLN A 21 4.27 4.38 22.03
CA GLN A 21 3.53 3.41 21.26
C GLN A 21 3.31 2.23 22.21
N GLU A 22 2.26 2.34 23.02
CA GLU A 22 1.47 1.15 23.32
C GLU A 22 1.42 0.37 22.00
N LEU A 23 1.89 -0.86 22.02
CA LEU A 23 1.60 -1.83 20.97
C LEU A 23 0.07 -1.94 20.96
N ARG A 24 -0.61 -0.98 20.30
CA ARG A 24 -2.01 -1.06 19.92
C ARG A 24 -2.05 -2.35 19.16
N GLN A 25 -2.61 -3.38 19.79
CA GLN A 25 -2.84 -4.66 19.17
C GLN A 25 -3.51 -4.36 17.84
N LEU A 26 -2.77 -4.58 16.75
CA LEU A 26 -3.27 -4.41 15.41
C LEU A 26 -4.49 -5.33 15.34
N SER A 27 -5.65 -4.78 14.99
CA SER A 27 -6.85 -5.62 14.88
C SER A 27 -6.52 -6.79 13.94
N PRO A 28 -7.06 -7.99 14.17
CA PRO A 28 -6.80 -9.15 13.30
C PRO A 28 -7.13 -8.85 11.82
N ASN A 29 -7.99 -7.86 11.58
CA ASN A 29 -8.35 -7.34 10.27
C ASN A 29 -7.39 -6.31 9.66
N HIS A 30 -6.38 -5.83 10.39
CA HIS A 30 -5.56 -4.69 9.96
C HIS A 30 -4.75 -4.99 8.68
N LEU A 31 -4.23 -6.22 8.54
CA LEU A 31 -3.52 -6.62 7.33
C LEU A 31 -4.46 -6.71 6.12
N LEU A 32 -5.65 -7.29 6.30
CA LEU A 32 -6.69 -7.35 5.26
C LEU A 32 -7.13 -5.94 4.83
N GLU A 33 -7.29 -5.04 5.79
CA GLU A 33 -7.63 -3.63 5.53
C GLU A 33 -6.52 -2.91 4.74
N LEU A 34 -5.25 -3.11 5.11
CA LEU A 34 -4.10 -2.57 4.37
C LEU A 34 -4.01 -3.12 2.95
N VAL A 35 -4.19 -4.43 2.77
CA VAL A 35 -4.19 -5.07 1.44
C VAL A 35 -5.34 -4.52 0.59
N THR A 36 -6.53 -4.38 1.17
CA THR A 36 -7.70 -3.81 0.48
C THR A 36 -7.41 -2.37 0.03
N ARG A 37 -6.89 -1.52 0.92
CA ARG A 37 -6.49 -0.14 0.58
C ARG A 37 -5.43 -0.10 -0.52
N LEU A 38 -4.44 -0.98 -0.46
CA LEU A 38 -3.39 -1.08 -1.48
C LEU A 38 -3.98 -1.48 -2.85
N CYS A 39 -4.90 -2.44 -2.87
CA CYS A 39 -5.61 -2.85 -4.09
C CYS A 39 -6.42 -1.70 -4.68
N LEU A 40 -7.18 -0.95 -3.86
CA LEU A 40 -7.92 0.23 -4.31
C LEU A 40 -6.99 1.31 -4.86
N PHE A 41 -5.89 1.62 -4.16
CA PHE A 41 -4.91 2.59 -4.62
C PHE A 41 -4.30 2.21 -5.98
N ARG A 42 -3.97 0.91 -6.16
CA ARG A 42 -3.48 0.38 -7.44
C ARG A 42 -4.54 0.51 -8.52
N ALA A 43 -5.80 0.17 -8.23
CA ALA A 43 -6.90 0.30 -9.18
C ALA A 43 -7.07 1.75 -9.66
N GLU A 44 -7.12 2.70 -8.72
CA GLU A 44 -7.23 4.13 -9.04
C GLU A 44 -6.07 4.62 -9.90
N ARG A 45 -4.83 4.22 -9.57
CA ARG A 45 -3.65 4.61 -10.36
C ARG A 45 -3.79 4.15 -11.82
N TRP A 46 -4.27 2.93 -12.05
CA TRP A 46 -4.48 2.42 -13.41
C TRP A 46 -5.64 3.13 -14.10
N GLY A 47 -6.73 3.44 -13.40
CA GLY A 47 -7.86 4.19 -13.95
C GLY A 47 -7.49 5.62 -14.34
N ARG A 48 -6.76 6.34 -13.48
CA ARG A 48 -6.23 7.70 -13.80
C ARG A 48 -5.29 7.66 -15.00
N ARG A 49 -4.44 6.64 -15.09
CA ARG A 49 -3.52 6.47 -16.21
C ARG A 49 -4.27 6.19 -17.52
N ALA A 50 -5.27 5.32 -17.52
CA ALA A 50 -6.10 5.07 -18.70
C ALA A 50 -6.81 6.35 -19.16
N LEU A 51 -7.46 7.05 -18.22
CA LEU A 51 -8.18 8.30 -18.48
C LEU A 51 -7.26 9.40 -19.03
N PHE A 52 -6.02 9.49 -18.52
CA PHE A 52 -5.02 10.43 -19.04
C PHE A 52 -4.73 10.19 -20.53
N TYR A 53 -4.48 8.95 -20.95
CA TYR A 53 -4.19 8.65 -22.35
C TYR A 53 -5.40 8.71 -23.26
N GLU A 54 -6.61 8.44 -22.73
CA GLU A 54 -7.86 8.67 -23.45
C GLU A 54 -8.07 10.17 -23.71
N LYS A 55 -7.85 11.03 -22.70
CA LYS A 55 -7.99 12.49 -22.81
C LYS A 55 -6.94 13.12 -23.72
N HIS A 56 -5.70 12.65 -23.66
CA HIS A 56 -4.57 13.17 -24.46
C HIS A 56 -4.25 12.28 -25.66
N ARG A 57 -5.29 11.73 -26.31
CA ARG A 57 -5.12 10.78 -27.42
C ARG A 57 -4.27 11.35 -28.55
N ASP A 58 -4.44 12.64 -28.87
CA ASP A 58 -3.80 13.29 -30.02
C ASP A 58 -2.30 13.53 -29.78
N TYR A 59 -1.89 13.68 -28.53
CA TYR A 59 -0.48 13.79 -28.14
C TYR A 59 0.22 12.42 -28.15
N PHE A 60 -0.50 11.35 -27.85
CA PHE A 60 0.05 9.99 -27.71
C PHE A 60 -0.70 8.96 -28.55
N PRO A 61 -0.80 9.14 -29.88
CA PRO A 61 -1.65 8.31 -30.74
C PRO A 61 -1.28 6.83 -30.67
N ARG A 62 0.02 6.50 -30.60
CA ARG A 62 0.48 5.10 -30.49
C ARG A 62 0.03 4.41 -29.21
N LEU A 63 0.02 5.13 -28.09
CA LEU A 63 -0.36 4.55 -26.80
C LEU A 63 -1.88 4.46 -26.67
N SER A 64 -2.60 5.51 -27.08
CA SER A 64 -4.06 5.60 -27.00
C SER A 64 -4.78 4.66 -27.98
N SER A 65 -4.24 4.47 -29.19
CA SER A 65 -4.81 3.56 -30.20
C SER A 65 -4.43 2.09 -30.01
N SER A 66 -3.47 1.81 -29.11
CA SER A 66 -3.02 0.45 -28.83
C SER A 66 -3.85 -0.24 -27.75
N ARG A 67 -3.55 -1.52 -27.48
CA ARG A 67 -4.12 -2.28 -26.36
C ARG A 67 -3.71 -1.76 -24.98
N PHE A 68 -2.84 -0.76 -24.90
CA PHE A 68 -2.33 -0.23 -23.63
C PHE A 68 -3.46 0.29 -22.72
N VAL A 69 -4.32 1.18 -23.23
CA VAL A 69 -5.44 1.75 -22.48
C VAL A 69 -6.39 0.64 -22.00
N SER A 70 -6.73 -0.28 -22.89
CA SER A 70 -7.55 -1.46 -22.56
C SER A 70 -6.92 -2.31 -21.44
N ARG A 71 -5.61 -2.55 -21.47
CA ARG A 71 -4.90 -3.26 -20.39
C ARG A 71 -4.93 -2.48 -19.07
N CYS A 72 -4.79 -1.15 -19.10
CA CYS A 72 -4.92 -0.33 -17.89
C CYS A 72 -6.33 -0.46 -17.28
N ARG A 73 -7.39 -0.41 -18.10
CA ARG A 73 -8.77 -0.62 -17.65
C ARG A 73 -9.01 -2.04 -17.10
N LEU A 74 -8.44 -3.05 -17.75
CA LEU A 74 -8.50 -4.43 -17.25
C LEU A 74 -7.81 -4.58 -15.89
N LEU A 75 -6.65 -3.94 -15.71
CA LEU A 75 -5.94 -3.93 -14.43
C LEU A 75 -6.74 -3.19 -13.35
N GLU A 76 -7.31 -2.03 -13.66
CA GLU A 76 -8.22 -1.30 -12.78
C GLU A 76 -9.35 -2.21 -12.28
N ALA A 77 -10.04 -2.90 -13.19
CA ALA A 77 -11.14 -3.81 -12.86
C ALA A 77 -10.67 -4.98 -11.99
N ARG A 78 -9.54 -5.62 -12.32
CA ARG A 78 -8.99 -6.74 -11.55
C ARG A 78 -8.60 -6.33 -10.12
N TYR A 79 -7.96 -5.17 -9.96
CA TYR A 79 -7.59 -4.69 -8.63
C TYR A 79 -8.82 -4.29 -7.79
N ARG A 80 -9.87 -3.73 -8.39
CA ARG A 80 -11.15 -3.50 -7.69
C ARG A 80 -11.80 -4.82 -7.26
N ALA A 81 -11.85 -5.81 -8.16
CA ALA A 81 -12.41 -7.12 -7.84
C ALA A 81 -11.62 -7.80 -6.70
N LEU A 82 -10.29 -7.72 -6.73
CA LEU A 82 -9.44 -8.21 -5.64
C LEU A 82 -9.76 -7.51 -4.31
N ALA A 83 -9.90 -6.18 -4.30
CA ALA A 83 -10.27 -5.46 -3.08
C ALA A 83 -11.63 -5.92 -2.52
N GLN A 84 -12.61 -6.16 -3.40
CA GLN A 84 -13.92 -6.69 -3.01
C GLN A 84 -13.82 -8.09 -2.42
N LEU A 85 -13.03 -8.99 -3.04
CA LEU A 85 -12.83 -10.34 -2.53
C LEU A 85 -12.13 -10.36 -1.16
N VAL A 86 -11.09 -9.53 -0.99
CA VAL A 86 -10.34 -9.43 0.28
C VAL A 86 -11.24 -8.92 1.41
N PHE A 87 -12.14 -7.98 1.12
CA PHE A 87 -13.11 -7.49 2.09
C PHE A 87 -14.13 -8.56 2.53
N LEU A 88 -14.43 -9.53 1.66
CA LEU A 88 -15.39 -10.60 1.93
C LEU A 88 -14.80 -11.77 2.71
N ILE A 89 -13.48 -11.81 2.94
CA ILE A 89 -12.85 -12.85 3.75
C ILE A 89 -13.16 -12.53 5.22
N PRO A 90 -14.00 -13.32 5.91
CA PRO A 90 -14.17 -13.14 7.34
C PRO A 90 -12.81 -13.40 8.01
N ALA A 91 -12.33 -12.44 8.81
CA ALA A 91 -11.26 -12.73 9.74
C ALA A 91 -11.84 -13.65 10.82
N ASP A 92 -11.74 -14.94 10.58
CA ASP A 92 -12.13 -15.94 11.54
C ASP A 92 -11.25 -15.78 12.78
N GLU A 93 -11.84 -15.32 13.89
CA GLU A 93 -11.16 -15.15 15.18
C GLU A 93 -10.80 -16.51 15.82
N HIS A 94 -11.23 -17.62 15.21
CA HIS A 94 -11.03 -18.99 15.70
C HIS A 94 -10.02 -19.82 14.89
N LEU A 95 -8.98 -19.20 14.31
CA LEU A 95 -7.80 -19.95 13.87
C LEU A 95 -7.09 -20.54 15.10
N VAL A 96 -7.64 -21.66 15.61
CA VAL A 96 -7.06 -22.46 16.68
C VAL A 96 -5.66 -22.87 16.22
N PRO A 97 -4.62 -22.68 17.04
CA PRO A 97 -3.30 -23.20 16.71
C PRO A 97 -3.44 -24.70 16.50
N VAL A 98 -3.27 -25.16 15.25
CA VAL A 98 -3.08 -26.57 14.95
C VAL A 98 -1.78 -26.93 15.65
N HIS A 99 -1.87 -27.52 16.84
CA HIS A 99 -0.73 -28.14 17.48
C HIS A 99 -0.14 -29.09 16.44
N ALA A 100 1.09 -28.82 16.03
CA ALA A 100 1.88 -29.75 15.24
C ALA A 100 2.06 -31.02 16.06
N VAL A 101 1.10 -31.93 15.96
CA VAL A 101 1.18 -33.26 16.55
C VAL A 101 2.16 -34.05 15.69
N GLY A 102 3.38 -34.18 16.19
CA GLY A 102 4.47 -34.96 15.60
C GLY A 102 5.73 -34.12 15.62
N VAL A 103 6.69 -34.36 16.51
CA VAL A 103 7.40 -35.62 16.63
C VAL A 103 7.66 -35.95 18.11
N ARG A 104 7.04 -37.03 18.60
CA ARG A 104 7.55 -37.82 19.71
C ARG A 104 8.25 -39.03 19.09
N GLN A 105 9.58 -39.07 19.11
CA GLN A 105 10.38 -40.30 19.06
C GLN A 105 11.48 -40.08 20.10
N ARG A 106 11.23 -40.60 21.31
CA ARG A 106 11.93 -41.74 21.93
C ARG A 106 13.35 -41.40 22.34
#